data_AF-A0A6S8KGF1-F1
#
_entry.id   AF-A0A6S8KGF1-F1
#
_cell.length_a   1.000
_cell.length_b   1.000
_cell.length_c   1.000
_cell.angle_alpha   90.00
_cell.angle_beta   90.00
_cell.angle_gamma   90.00
#
_symmetry.space_group_name_H-M   'P 1'
#
loop_
_entity.id
_entity.type
_entity.pdbx_description
1 polymer ?
#
loop_
_entity_poly.entity_id
_entity_poly.type
_entity_poly.pdbx_seq_one_letter_code
_entity_poly.pdbx_strand_id
1 'polypeptide(L)'
;MPPVLDPSKSRVDGLAFIGLSLSRKGPRGHPDSVTHQEAFDFDRVQDRDYEHIFSTNDDGWLVGGGEPGPPTSYKLAAKDSAHVEIMRIGTYEPAWGGMYQKDIVQMLEEGKILIPEITVVPTAVVANPDTPPELEIRFDMVPPPNFNDPMAPLPANWQLRFIQNQLFKMMQFPSRFNPGSFHSTILRKAEFRSPEAKKAYFTKCQKVIDEWMDRGHQPIAPAKIDPSIKVIKCKRASNEQDSSAEYLSEYYRSGIWLFTDRNTITHHFLPNFLPPYDTPAKRKIILAVLKEEWDEKNLCWKSIVPEESSMISSKDVTDLPALIADYICGSAKQVMDAATGGEEKKEEATKAT
;
A
#
# COMPACT_ATOMS: atom_id res chain seq x y z
N MET A 1 -18.25 5.69 15.05
CA MET A 1 -17.10 4.80 14.77
C MET A 1 -17.17 4.39 13.32
N PRO A 2 -16.04 4.33 12.61
CA PRO A 2 -15.98 3.73 11.28
C PRO A 2 -16.54 2.29 11.30
N PRO A 3 -17.10 1.78 10.19
CA PRO A 3 -17.70 0.45 10.15
C PRO A 3 -16.62 -0.64 10.28
N VAL A 4 -16.50 -1.22 11.49
CA VAL A 4 -15.65 -2.39 11.75
C VAL A 4 -16.40 -3.68 11.47
N LEU A 5 -15.69 -4.79 11.28
CA LEU A 5 -16.26 -6.09 10.93
C LEU A 5 -17.26 -6.63 11.97
N ASP A 6 -16.94 -6.55 13.26
CA ASP A 6 -17.85 -6.93 14.36
C ASP A 6 -17.78 -5.87 15.47
N PRO A 7 -18.68 -4.86 15.44
CA PRO A 7 -18.71 -3.80 16.45
C PRO A 7 -18.96 -4.31 17.87
N SER A 8 -19.70 -5.41 18.04
CA SER A 8 -20.02 -5.95 19.36
C SER A 8 -18.82 -6.53 20.11
N LYS A 9 -17.77 -6.88 19.36
CA LYS A 9 -16.51 -7.43 19.88
C LYS A 9 -15.34 -6.45 19.78
N SER A 10 -15.58 -5.23 19.32
CA SER A 10 -14.59 -4.15 19.23
C SER A 10 -14.77 -3.17 20.38
N ARG A 11 -13.85 -3.19 21.35
CA ARG A 11 -13.99 -2.43 22.60
C ARG A 11 -13.33 -1.06 22.56
N VAL A 12 -12.26 -0.94 21.78
CA VAL A 12 -11.41 0.25 21.71
C VAL A 12 -11.08 0.51 20.25
N ASP A 13 -11.21 1.76 19.81
CA ASP A 13 -10.65 2.19 18.52
C ASP A 13 -9.15 2.36 18.70
N GLY A 14 -8.38 1.79 17.78
CA GLY A 14 -6.93 1.87 17.83
C GLY A 14 -6.37 2.31 16.48
N LEU A 15 -5.10 2.71 16.48
CA LEU A 15 -4.45 3.33 15.33
C LEU A 15 -3.30 2.47 14.77
N ALA A 16 -3.24 1.18 15.12
CA ALA A 16 -2.32 0.27 14.48
C ALA A 16 -2.84 -0.08 13.07
N PHE A 17 -1.96 -0.08 12.08
CA PHE A 17 -2.33 -0.40 10.69
C PHE A 17 -1.17 -0.93 9.86
N ILE A 18 -1.51 -1.53 8.73
CA ILE A 18 -0.59 -1.86 7.63
C ILE A 18 -0.79 -0.83 6.54
N GLY A 19 0.29 -0.28 6.00
CA GLY A 19 0.20 0.76 4.98
C GLY A 19 1.51 1.07 4.27
N LEU A 20 1.48 2.14 3.49
CA LEU A 20 2.67 2.78 2.93
C LEU A 20 3.06 3.96 3.80
N SER A 21 4.36 4.16 4.04
CA SER A 21 4.84 5.45 4.54
C SER A 21 5.22 6.34 3.37
N LEU A 22 4.65 7.54 3.37
CA LEU A 22 4.85 8.56 2.35
C LEU A 22 5.62 9.78 2.87
N SER A 23 6.06 9.71 4.13
CA SER A 23 6.65 10.83 4.83
C SER A 23 7.96 11.27 4.16
N ARG A 24 8.18 12.57 4.16
CA ARG A 24 9.41 13.18 3.66
C ARG A 24 9.91 14.21 4.66
N LYS A 25 11.23 14.33 4.81
CA LYS A 25 11.81 15.52 5.42
C LYS A 25 11.87 16.64 4.37
N GLY A 26 11.06 17.67 4.56
CA GLY A 26 11.10 18.89 3.75
C GLY A 26 11.96 19.98 4.39
N PRO A 27 12.54 20.91 3.61
CA PRO A 27 13.33 22.03 4.13
C PRO A 27 12.47 23.05 4.91
N ARG A 28 11.16 23.11 4.61
CA ARG A 28 10.18 24.00 5.27
C ARG A 28 9.33 23.29 6.33
N GLY A 29 9.47 21.97 6.47
CA GLY A 29 8.65 21.15 7.36
C GLY A 29 9.20 21.06 8.78
N HIS A 30 8.58 20.19 9.58
CA HIS A 30 9.05 19.86 10.91
C HIS A 30 10.47 19.26 10.88
N PRO A 31 11.40 19.73 11.73
CA PRO A 31 12.81 19.32 11.68
C PRO A 31 13.04 17.82 11.93
N ASP A 32 12.17 17.22 12.74
CA ASP A 32 12.22 15.79 13.09
C ASP A 32 11.45 14.86 12.12
N SER A 33 10.93 15.38 11.02
CA SER A 33 10.32 14.54 9.98
C SER A 33 11.37 13.64 9.33
N VAL A 34 10.95 12.45 8.89
CA VAL A 34 11.82 11.42 8.31
C VAL A 34 11.39 11.12 6.88
N THR A 35 12.36 10.89 5.99
CA THR A 35 12.13 10.53 4.59
C THR A 35 12.02 9.03 4.41
N HIS A 36 10.81 8.55 4.09
CA HIS A 36 10.52 7.18 3.69
C HIS A 36 10.15 7.03 2.20
N GLN A 37 10.08 8.14 1.45
CA GLN A 37 10.02 8.11 -0.01
C GLN A 37 10.53 9.41 -0.63
N GLU A 38 11.00 9.33 -1.87
CA GLU A 38 11.47 10.48 -2.65
C GLU A 38 10.77 10.64 -4.00
N ALA A 39 9.81 9.77 -4.29
CA ALA A 39 9.05 9.75 -5.54
C ALA A 39 8.22 11.03 -5.75
N PHE A 40 7.56 11.48 -4.68
CA PHE A 40 6.59 12.56 -4.72
C PHE A 40 6.92 13.64 -3.68
N ASP A 41 6.97 14.88 -4.14
CA ASP A 41 7.18 16.05 -3.30
C ASP A 41 5.84 16.67 -2.90
N PHE A 42 5.31 16.25 -1.75
CA PHE A 42 3.98 16.69 -1.32
C PHE A 42 3.92 18.14 -0.86
N ASP A 43 5.05 18.84 -0.67
CA ASP A 43 5.05 20.30 -0.48
C ASP A 43 4.35 21.03 -1.66
N ARG A 44 4.41 20.45 -2.86
CA ARG A 44 3.83 21.04 -4.08
C ARG A 44 2.30 21.11 -4.07
N VAL A 45 1.63 20.23 -3.32
CA VAL A 45 0.17 20.22 -3.16
C VAL A 45 -0.28 20.88 -1.86
N GLN A 46 0.64 21.52 -1.14
CA GLN A 46 0.31 22.30 0.06
C GLN A 46 0.12 23.77 -0.25
N ASP A 47 -0.43 24.48 0.72
CA ASP A 47 -0.60 25.92 0.74
C ASP A 47 0.10 26.50 1.97
N ARG A 48 1.42 26.29 2.05
CA ARG A 48 2.26 26.63 3.24
C ARG A 48 2.13 28.08 3.69
N ASP A 49 1.89 28.98 2.73
CA ASP A 49 1.77 30.42 2.96
C ASP A 49 0.30 30.82 3.23
N TYR A 50 -0.62 29.84 3.31
CA TYR A 50 -2.04 30.01 3.57
C TYR A 50 -2.70 31.02 2.61
N GLU A 51 -2.35 31.00 1.33
CA GLU A 51 -2.90 31.88 0.30
C GLU A 51 -4.34 31.53 -0.04
N HIS A 52 -4.71 30.25 0.06
CA HIS A 52 -6.02 29.71 -0.29
C HIS A 52 -6.77 29.17 0.94
N ILE A 53 -6.06 28.49 1.84
CA ILE A 53 -6.57 27.93 3.09
C ILE A 53 -6.61 29.04 4.14
N PHE A 54 -7.80 29.26 4.70
CA PHE A 54 -8.01 30.19 5.80
C PHE A 54 -7.67 29.54 7.15
N SER A 55 -8.14 28.32 7.37
CA SER A 55 -7.96 27.59 8.62
C SER A 55 -7.95 26.08 8.43
N THR A 56 -7.44 25.40 9.45
CA THR A 56 -7.35 23.95 9.63
C THR A 56 -7.35 23.67 11.14
N ASN A 57 -7.40 22.42 11.59
CA ASN A 57 -7.26 22.08 13.01
C ASN A 57 -5.83 22.35 13.53
N ASP A 58 -5.55 21.84 14.73
CA ASP A 58 -4.27 21.96 15.42
C ASP A 58 -3.15 21.11 14.82
N ASP A 59 -3.50 20.02 14.12
CA ASP A 59 -2.54 19.17 13.41
C ASP A 59 -1.75 19.90 12.30
N GLY A 60 -2.35 20.90 11.65
CA GLY A 60 -1.75 21.59 10.53
C GLY A 60 -1.53 20.69 9.30
N TRP A 61 -0.39 20.89 8.61
CA TRP A 61 0.01 20.06 7.48
C TRP A 61 0.51 18.67 7.93
N LEU A 62 -0.09 17.60 7.39
CA LEU A 62 0.25 16.21 7.73
C LEU A 62 1.22 15.54 6.75
N VAL A 63 1.44 16.15 5.59
CA VAL A 63 2.32 15.64 4.51
C VAL A 63 3.49 16.61 4.26
N GLY A 64 4.36 16.30 3.30
CA GLY A 64 5.34 17.26 2.76
C GLY A 64 6.29 17.83 3.81
N GLY A 65 6.77 17.05 4.76
CA GLY A 65 7.58 17.56 5.87
C GLY A 65 6.81 17.87 7.15
N GLY A 66 5.48 17.85 7.15
CA GLY A 66 4.68 18.16 8.34
C GLY A 66 4.70 19.65 8.69
N GLU A 67 3.99 20.03 9.74
CA GLU A 67 3.91 21.42 10.22
C GLU A 67 5.18 21.83 11.01
N PRO A 68 5.94 22.86 10.56
CA PRO A 68 7.17 23.29 11.26
C PRO A 68 6.93 23.90 12.64
N GLY A 69 5.72 24.42 12.89
CA GLY A 69 5.40 25.16 14.11
C GLY A 69 6.04 26.56 14.20
N PRO A 70 5.90 27.25 15.34
CA PRO A 70 6.39 28.61 15.51
C PRO A 70 7.93 28.68 15.55
N PRO A 71 8.55 29.79 15.08
CA PRO A 71 7.92 30.98 14.52
C PRO A 71 7.58 30.88 13.02
N THR A 72 7.90 29.77 12.36
CA THR A 72 7.71 29.58 10.91
C THR A 72 6.24 29.41 10.53
N SER A 73 5.42 28.92 11.45
CA SER A 73 3.97 28.77 11.34
C SER A 73 3.27 29.22 12.62
N TYR A 74 1.99 29.57 12.50
CA TYR A 74 1.11 29.87 13.64
C TYR A 74 0.44 28.62 14.23
N LYS A 75 0.70 27.43 13.65
CA LYS A 75 0.16 26.14 14.09
C LYS A 75 1.14 25.41 15.01
N LEU A 76 0.65 24.38 15.72
CA LEU A 76 1.53 23.52 16.52
C LEU A 76 2.43 22.70 15.59
N ALA A 77 3.66 22.48 16.01
CA ALA A 77 4.60 21.67 15.23
C ALA A 77 4.10 20.21 15.19
N ALA A 78 4.05 19.61 14.00
CA ALA A 78 3.64 18.24 13.79
C ALA A 78 4.55 17.57 12.74
N LYS A 79 5.07 16.38 13.04
CA LYS A 79 5.91 15.63 12.09
C LYS A 79 5.09 15.22 10.86
N ASP A 80 5.78 15.04 9.74
CA ASP A 80 5.20 14.41 8.56
C ASP A 80 4.72 13.00 8.93
N SER A 81 3.43 12.78 8.80
CA SER A 81 2.77 11.51 9.08
C SER A 81 2.12 10.96 7.81
N ALA A 82 2.54 11.38 6.62
CA ALA A 82 1.97 10.94 5.37
C ALA A 82 2.01 9.41 5.26
N HIS A 83 0.85 8.81 5.01
CA HIS A 83 0.71 7.37 4.84
C HIS A 83 -0.49 7.05 3.94
N VAL A 84 -0.45 5.87 3.33
CA VAL A 84 -1.64 5.23 2.77
C VAL A 84 -1.97 4.04 3.65
N GLU A 85 -3.10 4.11 4.34
CA GLU A 85 -3.59 2.99 5.13
C GLU A 85 -4.20 1.93 4.21
N ILE A 86 -3.70 0.69 4.26
CA ILE A 86 -4.21 -0.44 3.46
C ILE A 86 -5.22 -1.25 4.28
N MET A 87 -4.92 -1.47 5.57
CA MET A 87 -5.82 -2.13 6.51
C MET A 87 -5.58 -1.62 7.93
N ARG A 88 -6.66 -1.18 8.58
CA ARG A 88 -6.62 -0.88 10.02
C ARG A 88 -6.70 -2.15 10.83
N ILE A 89 -5.75 -2.31 11.75
CA ILE A 89 -5.74 -3.38 12.74
C ILE A 89 -6.49 -2.93 14.01
N GLY A 90 -6.47 -1.63 14.29
CA GLY A 90 -7.04 -1.08 15.50
C GLY A 90 -6.02 -1.24 16.63
N THR A 91 -6.14 -2.33 17.39
CA THR A 91 -5.26 -2.61 18.53
C THR A 91 -4.47 -3.90 18.30
N TYR A 92 -3.33 -4.05 18.96
CA TYR A 92 -2.63 -5.34 19.00
C TYR A 92 -3.16 -6.29 20.08
N GLU A 93 -4.37 -6.03 20.61
CA GLU A 93 -5.00 -6.78 21.70
C GLU A 93 -6.29 -7.45 21.20
N PRO A 94 -6.28 -8.77 20.96
CA PRO A 94 -7.47 -9.51 20.52
C PRO A 94 -8.65 -9.38 21.49
N ALA A 95 -8.41 -9.27 22.80
CA ALA A 95 -9.48 -9.06 23.77
C ALA A 95 -10.25 -7.74 23.57
N TRP A 96 -9.66 -6.79 22.83
CA TRP A 96 -10.28 -5.51 22.46
C TRP A 96 -10.80 -5.49 21.02
N GLY A 97 -10.72 -6.62 20.31
CA GLY A 97 -11.16 -6.79 18.93
C GLY A 97 -10.04 -6.76 17.89
N GLY A 98 -8.79 -6.55 18.32
CA GLY A 98 -7.61 -6.47 17.46
C GLY A 98 -6.98 -7.82 17.11
N MET A 99 -5.69 -7.80 16.78
CA MET A 99 -4.88 -8.99 16.45
C MET A 99 -3.46 -8.83 17.01
N TYR A 100 -2.85 -9.88 17.55
CA TYR A 100 -1.48 -9.77 18.06
C TYR A 100 -0.49 -9.38 16.95
N GLN A 101 0.40 -8.43 17.26
CA GLN A 101 1.44 -7.98 16.32
C GLN A 101 2.30 -9.14 15.79
N LYS A 102 2.64 -10.11 16.65
CA LYS A 102 3.45 -11.29 16.28
C LYS A 102 2.78 -12.14 15.20
N ASP A 103 1.45 -12.27 15.21
CA ASP A 103 0.71 -13.11 14.26
C ASP A 103 0.70 -12.44 12.88
N ILE A 104 0.59 -11.11 12.86
CA ILE A 104 0.71 -10.28 11.66
C ILE A 104 2.11 -10.41 11.05
N VAL A 105 3.15 -10.21 11.87
CA VAL A 105 4.55 -10.32 11.45
C VAL A 105 4.82 -11.72 10.90
N GLN A 106 4.41 -12.76 11.61
CA GLN A 106 4.57 -14.16 11.19
C GLN A 106 3.90 -14.41 9.85
N MET A 107 2.65 -13.96 9.66
CA MET A 107 1.92 -14.18 8.41
C MET A 107 2.61 -13.53 7.20
N LEU A 108 3.10 -12.29 7.35
CA LEU A 108 3.80 -11.55 6.31
C LEU A 108 5.20 -12.14 6.05
N GLU A 109 5.94 -12.48 7.09
CA GLU A 109 7.27 -13.09 7.01
C GLU A 109 7.23 -14.48 6.35
N GLU A 110 6.21 -15.28 6.66
CA GLU A 110 5.98 -16.58 6.02
C GLU A 110 5.55 -16.45 4.57
N GLY A 111 5.22 -15.25 4.07
CA GLY A 111 4.80 -15.00 2.69
C GLY A 111 3.36 -15.40 2.38
N LYS A 112 2.50 -15.58 3.40
CA LYS A 112 1.07 -15.89 3.15
C LYS A 112 0.39 -14.76 2.37
N ILE A 113 0.89 -13.53 2.50
CA ILE A 113 0.53 -12.39 1.65
C ILE A 113 1.63 -12.18 0.60
N LEU A 114 1.22 -12.12 -0.67
CA LEU A 114 2.07 -11.74 -1.78
C LEU A 114 2.19 -10.21 -1.85
N ILE A 115 3.39 -9.70 -1.59
CA ILE A 115 3.73 -8.28 -1.59
C ILE A 115 4.47 -7.98 -2.89
N PRO A 116 3.84 -7.29 -3.87
CA PRO A 116 4.53 -6.84 -5.06
C PRO A 116 5.51 -5.70 -4.75
N GLU A 117 6.40 -5.42 -5.70
CA GLU A 117 7.04 -4.11 -5.76
C GLU A 117 5.94 -3.03 -5.87
N ILE A 118 5.94 -2.12 -4.89
CA ILE A 118 4.95 -1.05 -4.78
C ILE A 118 5.38 0.12 -5.65
N THR A 119 4.80 0.20 -6.84
CA THR A 119 4.86 1.38 -7.71
C THR A 119 3.48 2.03 -7.75
N VAL A 120 3.41 3.31 -7.41
CA VAL A 120 2.14 4.05 -7.32
C VAL A 120 2.25 5.40 -8.00
N VAL A 121 1.11 6.03 -8.24
CA VAL A 121 0.99 7.41 -8.70
C VAL A 121 -0.23 8.07 -8.04
N PRO A 122 -0.11 9.29 -7.49
CA PRO A 122 -1.25 10.06 -7.06
C PRO A 122 -2.23 10.31 -8.21
N THR A 123 -3.53 10.14 -7.97
CA THR A 123 -4.58 10.27 -8.99
C THR A 123 -5.40 11.55 -8.86
N ALA A 124 -5.50 12.12 -7.66
CA ALA A 124 -6.25 13.34 -7.42
C ALA A 124 -5.90 13.97 -6.07
N VAL A 125 -6.25 15.25 -5.91
CA VAL A 125 -6.44 15.89 -4.59
C VAL A 125 -7.91 16.21 -4.44
N VAL A 126 -8.54 15.73 -3.36
CA VAL A 126 -9.99 15.85 -3.14
C VAL A 126 -10.29 16.42 -1.75
N ALA A 127 -11.49 16.97 -1.59
CA ALA A 127 -12.08 17.23 -0.29
C ALA A 127 -13.03 16.07 0.05
N ASN A 128 -12.88 15.49 1.24
CA ASN A 128 -13.79 14.45 1.70
C ASN A 128 -15.19 15.05 2.04
N PRO A 129 -16.19 14.21 2.36
CA PRO A 129 -17.55 14.69 2.66
C PRO A 129 -17.72 15.42 4.01
N ASP A 130 -16.69 15.49 4.86
CA ASP A 130 -16.80 16.12 6.18
C ASP A 130 -17.00 17.64 6.07
N THR A 131 -17.49 18.26 7.14
CA THR A 131 -17.63 19.71 7.25
C THR A 131 -17.00 20.24 8.54
N PRO A 132 -15.95 21.08 8.47
CA PRO A 132 -15.10 21.31 7.29
C PRO A 132 -14.38 20.02 6.83
N PRO A 133 -14.04 19.89 5.54
CA PRO A 133 -13.53 18.65 4.96
C PRO A 133 -12.09 18.36 5.37
N GLU A 134 -11.68 17.09 5.29
CA GLU A 134 -10.27 16.74 5.13
C GLU A 134 -9.87 16.87 3.65
N LEU A 135 -8.64 17.30 3.40
CA LEU A 135 -8.06 17.27 2.05
C LEU A 135 -7.20 16.03 1.92
N GLU A 136 -7.36 15.29 0.84
CA GLU A 136 -6.76 13.98 0.65
C GLU A 136 -6.05 13.90 -0.71
N ILE A 137 -4.86 13.30 -0.74
CA ILE A 137 -4.23 12.82 -1.98
C ILE A 137 -4.69 11.40 -2.20
N ARG A 138 -5.14 11.09 -3.42
CA ARG A 138 -5.74 9.81 -3.78
C ARG A 138 -4.78 8.91 -4.56
N PHE A 139 -4.91 7.61 -4.38
CA PHE A 139 -4.17 6.56 -5.09
C PHE A 139 -5.15 5.53 -5.64
N ASP A 140 -6.12 6.00 -6.41
CA ASP A 140 -7.21 5.15 -6.89
C ASP A 140 -6.72 4.17 -7.98
N MET A 141 -7.35 3.00 -8.06
CA MET A 141 -7.11 2.03 -9.14
C MET A 141 -8.10 2.30 -10.28
N VAL A 142 -7.64 3.06 -11.28
CA VAL A 142 -8.48 3.50 -12.40
C VAL A 142 -7.71 3.35 -13.73
N PRO A 143 -8.32 2.76 -14.78
CA PRO A 143 -9.59 2.02 -14.78
C PRO A 143 -9.50 0.70 -13.99
N PRO A 144 -10.60 -0.06 -13.79
CA PRO A 144 -10.49 -1.44 -13.28
C PRO A 144 -9.70 -2.34 -14.25
N PRO A 145 -9.20 -3.51 -13.79
CA PRO A 145 -8.52 -4.46 -14.67
C PRO A 145 -9.41 -4.91 -15.83
N ASN A 146 -8.82 -5.11 -17.01
CA ASN A 146 -9.52 -5.72 -18.13
C ASN A 146 -9.57 -7.25 -17.94
N PHE A 147 -10.72 -7.76 -17.48
CA PHE A 147 -10.89 -9.20 -17.26
C PHE A 147 -11.11 -10.00 -18.56
N ASN A 148 -11.42 -9.33 -19.68
CA ASN A 148 -11.58 -9.97 -20.99
C ASN A 148 -10.24 -10.21 -21.70
N ASP A 149 -9.21 -9.42 -21.35
CA ASP A 149 -7.85 -9.59 -21.82
C ASP A 149 -6.90 -9.67 -20.61
N PRO A 150 -6.60 -10.89 -20.12
CA PRO A 150 -5.72 -11.09 -18.97
C PRO A 150 -4.32 -10.50 -19.11
N MET A 151 -3.90 -10.22 -20.35
CA MET A 151 -2.57 -9.72 -20.69
C MET A 151 -2.54 -8.20 -20.89
N ALA A 152 -3.69 -7.53 -20.90
CA ALA A 152 -3.78 -6.08 -20.94
C ALA A 152 -2.93 -5.44 -19.83
N PRO A 153 -2.42 -4.21 -20.00
CA PRO A 153 -1.69 -3.52 -18.94
C PRO A 153 -2.48 -3.51 -17.61
N LEU A 154 -1.79 -3.77 -16.50
CA LEU A 154 -2.43 -3.64 -15.19
C LEU A 154 -2.75 -2.17 -14.93
N PRO A 155 -3.88 -1.87 -14.26
CA PRO A 155 -4.26 -0.50 -14.00
C PRO A 155 -3.32 0.16 -12.99
N ALA A 156 -3.37 1.49 -12.91
CA ALA A 156 -2.59 2.23 -11.93
C ALA A 156 -2.92 1.77 -10.50
N ASN A 157 -1.91 1.77 -9.63
CA ASN A 157 -2.06 1.49 -8.20
C ASN A 157 -2.68 0.11 -7.84
N TRP A 158 -2.74 -0.84 -8.78
CA TRP A 158 -3.36 -2.15 -8.58
C TRP A 158 -2.80 -2.91 -7.37
N GLN A 159 -1.52 -2.69 -7.04
CA GLN A 159 -0.82 -3.30 -5.92
C GLN A 159 -1.52 -3.05 -4.59
N LEU A 160 -2.09 -1.85 -4.40
CA LEU A 160 -2.76 -1.48 -3.15
C LEU A 160 -4.00 -2.34 -2.92
N ARG A 161 -4.85 -2.48 -3.95
CA ARG A 161 -6.03 -3.35 -3.90
C ARG A 161 -5.64 -4.82 -3.82
N PHE A 162 -4.60 -5.24 -4.54
CA PHE A 162 -4.12 -6.61 -4.51
C PHE A 162 -3.67 -7.04 -3.11
N ILE A 163 -2.93 -6.19 -2.40
CA ILE A 163 -2.49 -6.47 -1.03
C ILE A 163 -3.67 -6.41 -0.07
N GLN A 164 -4.50 -5.36 -0.16
CA GLN A 164 -5.67 -5.23 0.68
C GLN A 164 -6.58 -6.45 0.58
N ASN A 165 -6.84 -6.93 -0.64
CA ASN A 165 -7.73 -8.06 -0.85
C ASN A 165 -7.20 -9.34 -0.19
N GLN A 166 -5.90 -9.60 -0.29
CA GLN A 166 -5.27 -10.72 0.40
C GLN A 166 -5.37 -10.56 1.93
N LEU A 167 -5.05 -9.37 2.46
CA LEU A 167 -5.13 -9.08 3.89
C LEU A 167 -6.56 -9.31 4.43
N PHE A 168 -7.58 -8.83 3.71
CA PHE A 168 -8.98 -8.99 4.12
C PHE A 168 -9.50 -10.41 3.94
N LYS A 169 -8.93 -11.22 3.04
CA LYS A 169 -9.32 -12.63 2.94
C LYS A 169 -8.65 -13.47 4.02
N MET A 170 -7.41 -13.16 4.39
CA MET A 170 -6.60 -13.98 5.30
C MET A 170 -6.67 -13.54 6.76
N MET A 171 -6.87 -12.25 7.05
CA MET A 171 -6.98 -11.73 8.42
C MET A 171 -8.42 -11.35 8.73
N GLN A 172 -9.08 -12.10 9.60
CA GLN A 172 -10.43 -11.77 10.08
C GLN A 172 -10.40 -11.56 11.60
N PHE A 173 -10.71 -10.34 12.03
CA PHE A 173 -10.78 -9.95 13.43
C PHE A 173 -11.82 -8.83 13.61
N PRO A 174 -12.44 -8.68 14.81
CA PRO A 174 -13.57 -7.79 15.01
C PRO A 174 -13.36 -6.33 14.59
N SER A 175 -12.21 -5.74 14.95
CA SER A 175 -11.91 -4.32 14.72
C SER A 175 -11.34 -4.03 13.34
N ARG A 176 -11.28 -5.04 12.45
CA ARG A 176 -10.80 -4.85 11.09
C ARG A 176 -11.66 -3.82 10.38
N PHE A 177 -11.00 -2.82 9.82
CA PHE A 177 -11.63 -1.72 9.11
C PHE A 177 -10.86 -1.40 7.82
N ASN A 178 -11.60 -1.05 6.78
CA ASN A 178 -11.06 -0.53 5.54
C ASN A 178 -11.18 1.00 5.57
N PRO A 179 -10.08 1.76 5.51
CA PRO A 179 -10.10 3.24 5.57
C PRO A 179 -10.82 3.94 4.43
N GLY A 180 -11.42 3.21 3.49
CA GLY A 180 -11.98 3.80 2.29
C GLY A 180 -11.12 3.49 1.08
N SER A 181 -11.20 4.41 0.14
CA SER A 181 -10.24 4.45 -0.94
C SER A 181 -8.84 4.78 -0.44
N PHE A 182 -7.82 4.36 -1.18
CA PHE A 182 -6.44 4.61 -0.83
C PHE A 182 -6.11 6.10 -0.91
N HIS A 183 -5.75 6.68 0.23
CA HIS A 183 -5.45 8.10 0.31
C HIS A 183 -4.40 8.38 1.38
N SER A 184 -3.81 9.58 1.31
CA SER A 184 -3.07 10.23 2.40
C SER A 184 -3.72 11.56 2.71
N THR A 185 -4.10 11.79 3.96
CA THR A 185 -4.63 13.08 4.40
C THR A 185 -3.54 14.15 4.33
N ILE A 186 -3.81 15.26 3.63
CA ILE A 186 -2.96 16.45 3.55
C ILE A 186 -3.11 17.30 4.80
N LEU A 187 -4.35 17.59 5.18
CA LEU A 187 -4.75 18.37 6.34
C LEU A 187 -6.21 18.09 6.69
N ARG A 188 -6.63 18.43 7.92
CA ARG A 188 -8.01 18.24 8.39
C ARG A 188 -8.73 19.56 8.59
N LYS A 189 -10.05 19.52 8.52
CA LYS A 189 -10.94 20.67 8.78
C LYS A 189 -10.58 21.91 7.94
N ALA A 190 -10.40 21.70 6.64
CA ALA A 190 -10.01 22.73 5.69
C ALA A 190 -11.09 23.79 5.50
N GLU A 191 -10.82 25.01 5.93
CA GLU A 191 -11.62 26.17 5.57
C GLU A 191 -10.88 26.97 4.51
N PHE A 192 -11.56 27.28 3.41
CA PHE A 192 -11.00 28.09 2.33
C PHE A 192 -11.37 29.56 2.53
N ARG A 193 -10.48 30.47 2.13
CA ARG A 193 -10.72 31.93 2.22
C ARG A 193 -11.94 32.39 1.43
N SER A 194 -12.20 31.73 0.31
CA SER A 194 -13.37 31.96 -0.54
C SER A 194 -13.61 30.75 -1.46
N PRO A 195 -14.78 30.66 -2.13
CA PRO A 195 -15.01 29.68 -3.19
C PRO A 195 -13.97 29.75 -4.32
N GLU A 196 -13.51 30.94 -4.68
CA GLU A 196 -12.49 31.17 -5.71
C GLU A 196 -11.14 30.64 -5.25
N ALA A 197 -10.77 30.88 -3.98
CA ALA A 197 -9.56 30.34 -3.38
C ALA A 197 -9.59 28.80 -3.36
N LYS A 198 -10.74 28.20 -3.03
CA LYS A 198 -10.95 26.74 -3.14
C LYS A 198 -10.68 26.25 -4.56
N LYS A 199 -11.29 26.88 -5.57
CA LYS A 199 -11.09 26.52 -6.97
C LYS A 199 -9.63 26.67 -7.40
N ALA A 200 -8.98 27.75 -7.00
CA ALA A 200 -7.57 28.02 -7.31
C ALA A 200 -6.65 26.95 -6.70
N TYR A 201 -6.87 26.58 -5.43
CA TYR A 201 -6.12 25.52 -4.74
C TYR A 201 -6.22 24.18 -5.49
N PHE A 202 -7.44 23.73 -5.84
CA PHE A 202 -7.61 22.47 -6.55
C PHE A 202 -7.04 22.52 -7.98
N THR A 203 -7.12 23.68 -8.64
CA THR A 203 -6.49 23.87 -9.96
C THR A 203 -4.97 23.76 -9.88
N LYS A 204 -4.35 24.34 -8.84
CA LYS A 204 -2.92 24.19 -8.57
C LYS A 204 -2.56 22.73 -8.33
N CYS A 205 -3.31 22.04 -7.46
CA CYS A 205 -3.06 20.65 -7.13
C CYS A 205 -3.18 19.74 -8.37
N GLN A 206 -4.21 19.95 -9.21
CA GLN A 206 -4.40 19.15 -10.41
C GLN A 206 -3.20 19.21 -11.35
N LYS A 207 -2.60 20.40 -11.56
CA LYS A 207 -1.39 20.53 -12.38
C LYS A 207 -0.24 19.66 -11.88
N VAL A 208 -0.07 19.60 -10.55
CA VAL A 208 0.96 18.75 -9.93
C VAL A 208 0.65 17.26 -10.11
N ILE A 209 -0.62 16.88 -9.95
CA ILE A 209 -1.09 15.52 -10.20
C ILE A 209 -0.85 15.11 -11.65
N ASP A 210 -1.18 15.97 -12.62
CA ASP A 210 -0.96 15.72 -14.05
C ASP A 210 0.53 15.48 -14.34
N GLU A 211 1.44 16.30 -13.81
CA GLU A 211 2.88 16.09 -13.96
C GLU A 211 3.37 14.76 -13.34
N TRP A 212 2.79 14.33 -12.21
CA TRP A 212 3.13 13.04 -11.61
C TRP A 212 2.57 11.87 -12.43
N MET A 213 1.39 12.02 -13.02
CA MET A 213 0.83 11.03 -13.95
C MET A 213 1.66 10.91 -15.22
N ASP A 214 2.14 12.02 -15.78
CA ASP A 214 3.01 12.03 -16.96
C ASP A 214 4.35 11.32 -16.71
N ARG A 215 4.88 11.41 -15.47
CA ARG A 215 6.07 10.65 -15.04
C ARG A 215 5.81 9.15 -14.88
N GLY A 216 4.54 8.74 -14.77
CA GLY A 216 4.12 7.37 -14.52
C GLY A 216 4.42 6.88 -13.10
N HIS A 217 4.09 5.61 -12.86
CA HIS A 217 4.24 4.96 -11.56
C HIS A 217 5.67 5.03 -11.03
N GLN A 218 5.81 5.42 -9.77
CA GLN A 218 7.11 5.52 -9.10
C GLN A 218 7.18 4.51 -7.95
N PRO A 219 8.33 3.85 -7.74
CA PRO A 219 8.52 2.99 -6.58
C PRO A 219 8.54 3.83 -5.29
N ILE A 220 7.81 3.39 -4.27
CA ILE A 220 7.86 3.98 -2.93
C ILE A 220 8.97 3.27 -2.14
N ALA A 221 10.21 3.53 -2.54
CA ALA A 221 11.39 3.00 -1.86
C ALA A 221 11.87 4.01 -0.79
N PRO A 222 12.13 3.58 0.45
CA PRO A 222 12.69 4.45 1.47
C PRO A 222 14.12 4.78 1.11
N ALA A 223 14.51 6.06 1.14
CA ALA A 223 15.90 6.47 0.90
C ALA A 223 16.84 5.86 1.95
N LYS A 224 16.41 5.89 3.21
CA LYS A 224 17.05 5.28 4.38
C LYS A 224 15.99 4.71 5.31
N ILE A 225 16.27 3.56 5.90
CA ILE A 225 15.44 2.95 6.93
C ILE A 225 16.08 3.23 8.28
N ASP A 226 15.29 3.68 9.27
CA ASP A 226 15.76 3.86 10.64
C ASP A 226 16.24 2.51 11.21
N PRO A 227 17.42 2.43 11.85
CA PRO A 227 17.92 1.21 12.47
C PRO A 227 16.95 0.56 13.49
N SER A 228 16.02 1.32 14.07
CA SER A 228 15.01 0.77 14.98
C SER A 228 13.91 -0.02 14.27
N ILE A 229 13.74 0.18 12.95
CA ILE A 229 12.72 -0.51 12.16
C ILE A 229 13.26 -1.87 11.73
N LYS A 230 12.50 -2.92 12.06
CA LYS A 230 12.85 -4.29 11.65
C LYS A 230 12.51 -4.49 10.18
N VAL A 231 13.54 -4.68 9.34
CA VAL A 231 13.35 -5.07 7.94
C VAL A 231 13.15 -6.58 7.87
N ILE A 232 11.99 -6.99 7.37
CA ILE A 232 11.59 -8.40 7.27
C ILE A 232 11.66 -8.81 5.81
N LYS A 233 12.54 -9.78 5.53
CA LYS A 233 12.55 -10.53 4.26
C LYS A 233 11.60 -11.71 4.41
N CYS A 234 10.84 -12.01 3.36
CA CYS A 234 10.03 -13.22 3.33
C CYS A 234 10.94 -14.46 3.42
N LYS A 235 10.68 -15.36 4.36
CA LYS A 235 11.45 -16.62 4.55
C LYS A 235 11.47 -17.51 3.31
N ARG A 236 10.49 -17.35 2.41
CA ARG A 236 10.45 -18.10 1.15
C ARG A 236 11.45 -17.59 0.12
N ALA A 237 11.70 -16.28 0.10
CA ALA A 237 12.69 -15.70 -0.80
C ALA A 237 14.13 -16.13 -0.45
N SER A 238 14.38 -16.52 0.82
CA SER A 238 15.69 -17.00 1.28
C SER A 238 15.92 -18.50 1.14
N ASN A 239 14.88 -19.29 0.82
CA ASN A 239 15.03 -20.72 0.54
C ASN A 239 15.41 -20.98 -0.92
N GLU A 240 15.30 -19.97 -1.78
CA GLU A 240 16.08 -19.93 -3.01
C GLU A 240 17.54 -19.77 -2.59
N GLN A 241 18.32 -20.85 -2.77
CA GLN A 241 19.77 -20.89 -2.59
C GLN A 241 20.46 -20.10 -3.71
N ASP A 242 19.92 -18.92 -3.99
CA ASP A 242 20.18 -18.12 -5.15
C ASP A 242 20.69 -16.78 -4.66
N SER A 243 21.97 -16.52 -4.93
CA SER A 243 22.61 -15.21 -4.75
C SER A 243 21.81 -14.07 -5.42
N SER A 244 20.87 -14.40 -6.31
CA SER A 244 19.91 -13.47 -6.90
C SER A 244 18.92 -12.89 -5.87
N ALA A 245 18.47 -13.63 -4.85
CA ALA A 245 17.47 -13.14 -3.89
C ALA A 245 18.02 -12.02 -2.99
N GLU A 246 19.29 -12.11 -2.62
CA GLU A 246 19.98 -11.05 -1.88
C GLU A 246 20.19 -9.82 -2.77
N TYR A 247 20.63 -10.03 -4.00
CA TYR A 247 20.79 -8.97 -5.00
C TYR A 247 19.48 -8.23 -5.30
N LEU A 248 18.40 -8.96 -5.60
CA LEU A 248 17.09 -8.36 -5.90
C LEU A 248 16.50 -7.59 -4.72
N SER A 249 16.84 -7.95 -3.48
CA SER A 249 16.42 -7.19 -2.29
C SER A 249 17.09 -5.82 -2.16
N GLU A 250 18.24 -5.60 -2.82
CA GLU A 250 18.86 -4.27 -2.93
C GLU A 250 18.16 -3.39 -3.97
N TYR A 251 17.59 -4.00 -5.02
CA TYR A 251 16.85 -3.29 -6.09
C TYR A 251 15.41 -2.99 -5.69
N TYR A 252 14.71 -3.95 -5.09
CA TYR A 252 13.30 -3.83 -4.73
C TYR A 252 13.13 -3.50 -3.25
N ARG A 253 13.34 -2.22 -2.94
CA ARG A 253 13.22 -1.71 -1.56
C ARG A 253 11.86 -1.12 -1.22
N SER A 254 10.92 -1.09 -2.17
CA SER A 254 9.54 -0.72 -1.88
C SER A 254 8.90 -1.79 -0.98
N GLY A 255 7.74 -1.53 -0.40
CA GLY A 255 7.13 -2.51 0.50
C GLY A 255 5.99 -1.93 1.31
N ILE A 256 5.57 -2.71 2.30
CA ILE A 256 4.54 -2.30 3.25
C ILE A 256 5.13 -2.19 4.65
N TRP A 257 4.54 -1.31 5.45
CA TRP A 257 5.02 -0.96 6.78
C TRP A 257 3.95 -1.32 7.81
N LEU A 258 4.41 -1.68 9.01
CA LEU A 258 3.54 -1.92 10.15
C LEU A 258 3.70 -0.80 11.17
N PHE A 259 2.58 -0.12 11.39
CA PHE A 259 2.45 1.05 12.24
C PHE A 259 1.79 0.65 13.56
N THR A 260 2.38 1.13 14.66
CA THR A 260 1.73 1.08 15.99
C THR A 260 0.75 2.24 16.17
N ASP A 261 1.08 3.37 15.56
CA ASP A 261 0.26 4.56 15.40
C ASP A 261 0.72 5.33 14.15
N ARG A 262 0.13 6.50 13.87
CA ARG A 262 0.42 7.31 12.67
C ARG A 262 1.87 7.79 12.54
N ASN A 263 2.62 7.83 13.64
CA ASN A 263 3.99 8.36 13.69
C ASN A 263 5.04 7.27 13.93
N THR A 264 4.63 6.09 14.38
CA THR A 264 5.55 5.06 14.87
C THR A 264 5.48 3.79 14.03
N ILE A 265 6.50 3.60 13.21
CA ILE A 265 6.74 2.41 12.39
C ILE A 265 7.62 1.41 13.16
N THR A 266 7.28 0.13 13.08
CA THR A 266 8.03 -0.94 13.75
C THR A 266 8.67 -1.94 12.80
N HIS A 267 8.02 -2.22 11.68
CA HIS A 267 8.48 -3.21 10.70
C HIS A 267 8.31 -2.69 9.28
N HIS A 268 9.24 -3.10 8.41
CA HIS A 268 9.17 -2.92 6.97
C HIS A 268 9.25 -4.29 6.31
N PHE A 269 8.24 -4.64 5.51
CA PHE A 269 8.18 -5.92 4.81
C PHE A 269 8.54 -5.70 3.35
N LEU A 270 9.65 -6.33 2.93
CA LEU A 270 10.12 -6.25 1.56
C LEU A 270 9.22 -7.05 0.61
N PRO A 271 9.27 -6.75 -0.70
CA PRO A 271 8.46 -7.43 -1.69
C PRO A 271 8.88 -8.90 -1.79
N ASN A 272 7.89 -9.78 -1.97
CA ASN A 272 8.09 -11.22 -2.14
C ASN A 272 7.37 -11.78 -3.39
N PHE A 273 6.75 -10.89 -4.18
CA PHE A 273 6.10 -11.19 -5.44
C PHE A 273 6.66 -10.23 -6.49
N LEU A 274 7.84 -10.52 -7.02
CA LEU A 274 8.62 -9.58 -7.83
C LEU A 274 8.14 -9.52 -9.29
N PRO A 275 8.48 -8.48 -10.08
CA PRO A 275 8.29 -8.49 -11.53
C PRO A 275 9.14 -9.58 -12.23
N PRO A 276 8.92 -9.87 -13.53
CA PRO A 276 7.87 -9.29 -14.38
C PRO A 276 6.48 -9.85 -14.03
N TYR A 277 5.44 -9.00 -14.13
CA TYR A 277 4.06 -9.33 -13.75
C TYR A 277 3.18 -9.77 -14.93
N ASP A 278 3.69 -9.67 -16.15
CA ASP A 278 3.02 -10.07 -17.39
C ASP A 278 3.15 -11.57 -17.71
N THR A 279 3.76 -12.37 -16.84
CA THR A 279 3.72 -13.83 -17.00
C THR A 279 2.28 -14.37 -16.82
N PRO A 280 1.85 -15.37 -17.60
CA PRO A 280 0.50 -15.95 -17.46
C PRO A 280 0.17 -16.42 -16.04
N ALA A 281 1.14 -17.00 -15.34
CA ALA A 281 0.97 -17.48 -13.96
C ALA A 281 0.67 -16.31 -12.98
N LYS A 282 1.45 -15.23 -13.04
CA LYS A 282 1.23 -14.06 -12.17
C LYS A 282 -0.04 -13.31 -12.55
N ARG A 283 -0.33 -13.17 -13.85
CA ARG A 283 -1.59 -12.57 -14.32
C ARG A 283 -2.82 -13.30 -13.80
N LYS A 284 -2.80 -14.64 -13.83
CA LYS A 284 -3.87 -15.45 -13.24
C LYS A 284 -4.11 -15.10 -11.76
N ILE A 285 -3.03 -15.00 -10.96
CA ILE A 285 -3.13 -14.69 -9.53
C ILE A 285 -3.62 -13.26 -9.30
N ILE A 286 -3.00 -12.29 -9.98
CA ILE A 286 -3.34 -10.87 -9.84
C ILE A 286 -4.83 -10.66 -10.16
N LEU A 287 -5.29 -11.15 -11.30
CA LEU A 287 -6.68 -10.99 -11.71
C LEU A 287 -7.65 -11.77 -10.81
N ALA A 288 -7.27 -12.98 -10.36
CA ALA A 288 -8.10 -13.73 -9.41
C ALA A 288 -8.29 -12.99 -8.08
N VAL A 289 -7.28 -12.25 -7.61
CA VAL A 289 -7.37 -11.41 -6.40
C VAL A 289 -8.15 -10.13 -6.66
N LEU A 290 -7.94 -9.48 -7.81
CA LEU A 290 -8.55 -8.19 -8.14
C LEU A 290 -9.99 -8.27 -8.65
N LYS A 291 -10.50 -9.47 -8.97
CA LYS A 291 -11.87 -9.64 -9.49
C LYS A 291 -12.97 -9.29 -8.47
N GLU A 292 -12.62 -9.16 -7.20
CA GLU A 292 -13.51 -8.75 -6.12
C GLU A 292 -12.96 -7.50 -5.43
N GLU A 293 -13.84 -6.71 -4.85
CA GLU A 293 -13.51 -5.63 -3.94
C GLU A 293 -14.29 -5.77 -2.63
N TRP A 294 -13.75 -5.23 -1.54
CA TRP A 294 -14.46 -5.17 -0.27
C TRP A 294 -15.46 -4.01 -0.30
N ASP A 295 -16.75 -4.32 -0.15
CA ASP A 295 -17.80 -3.35 0.05
C ASP A 295 -17.86 -2.94 1.52
N GLU A 296 -17.38 -1.73 1.80
CA GLU A 296 -17.29 -1.18 3.16
C GLU A 296 -18.65 -0.87 3.79
N LYS A 297 -19.66 -0.60 2.95
CA LYS A 297 -21.00 -0.26 3.41
C LYS A 297 -21.75 -1.51 3.84
N ASN A 298 -21.62 -2.58 3.04
CA ASN A 298 -22.33 -3.83 3.28
C ASN A 298 -21.46 -4.87 4.03
N LEU A 299 -20.18 -4.56 4.26
CA LEU A 299 -19.20 -5.42 4.92
C LEU A 299 -19.11 -6.82 4.28
N CYS A 300 -19.05 -6.86 2.95
CA CYS A 300 -19.00 -8.09 2.17
C CYS A 300 -18.10 -7.97 0.94
N TRP A 301 -17.81 -9.10 0.29
CA TRP A 301 -17.11 -9.12 -1.00
C TRP A 301 -18.09 -8.87 -2.14
N LYS A 302 -17.70 -8.01 -3.08
CA LYS A 302 -18.45 -7.70 -4.29
C LYS A 302 -17.60 -8.00 -5.52
N SER A 303 -18.16 -8.71 -6.50
CA SER A 303 -17.51 -8.90 -7.81
C SER A 303 -17.45 -7.57 -8.57
N ILE A 304 -16.29 -7.27 -9.16
CA ILE A 304 -16.10 -6.14 -10.07
C ILE A 304 -15.99 -6.58 -11.54
N VAL A 305 -16.13 -7.89 -11.81
CA VAL A 305 -16.19 -8.42 -13.17
C VAL A 305 -17.56 -8.08 -13.76
N PRO A 306 -17.64 -7.43 -14.94
CA PRO A 306 -18.91 -7.19 -15.62
C PRO A 306 -19.66 -8.51 -15.85
N GLU A 307 -20.99 -8.50 -15.71
CA GLU A 307 -21.82 -9.71 -15.89
C GLU A 307 -21.62 -10.35 -17.26
N GLU A 308 -21.36 -9.54 -18.29
CA GLU A 308 -21.09 -9.97 -19.67
C GLU A 308 -19.76 -10.73 -19.83
N SER A 309 -18.82 -10.58 -18.89
CA SER A 309 -17.52 -11.24 -18.86
C SER A 309 -17.53 -12.59 -18.10
N SER A 310 -18.69 -13.04 -17.62
CA SER A 310 -18.84 -14.18 -16.69
C SER A 310 -18.59 -15.58 -17.27
N MET A 311 -17.97 -15.71 -18.45
CA MET A 311 -17.56 -17.02 -18.99
C MET A 311 -16.42 -17.68 -18.19
N ILE A 312 -15.79 -16.96 -17.25
CA ILE A 312 -14.90 -17.56 -16.25
C ILE A 312 -15.75 -18.05 -15.08
N SER A 313 -15.99 -19.36 -15.03
CA SER A 313 -16.72 -20.06 -13.96
C SER A 313 -16.30 -19.56 -12.57
N SER A 314 -17.28 -19.15 -11.75
CA SER A 314 -17.10 -18.67 -10.38
C SER A 314 -16.46 -19.71 -9.42
N LYS A 315 -16.33 -20.97 -9.85
CA LYS A 315 -15.78 -22.07 -9.05
C LYS A 315 -14.25 -22.04 -8.89
N ASP A 316 -13.52 -21.28 -9.71
CA ASP A 316 -12.04 -21.36 -9.74
C ASP A 316 -11.29 -20.49 -8.71
N VAL A 317 -11.99 -19.79 -7.79
CA VAL A 317 -11.35 -18.80 -6.87
C VAL A 317 -11.81 -18.90 -5.41
N THR A 318 -12.57 -19.92 -5.04
CA THR A 318 -13.03 -20.05 -3.64
C THR A 318 -11.93 -20.35 -2.64
N ASP A 319 -10.72 -20.71 -3.10
CA ASP A 319 -9.57 -20.99 -2.24
C ASP A 319 -8.34 -20.19 -2.70
N LEU A 320 -8.36 -18.88 -2.44
CA LEU A 320 -7.18 -18.02 -2.63
C LEU A 320 -5.94 -18.56 -1.86
N PRO A 321 -6.07 -19.07 -0.61
CA PRO A 321 -4.98 -19.78 0.03
C PRO A 321 -4.41 -20.93 -0.81
N ALA A 322 -5.25 -21.77 -1.40
CA ALA A 322 -4.79 -22.85 -2.30
C ALA A 322 -4.14 -22.30 -3.58
N LEU A 323 -4.72 -21.27 -4.23
CA LEU A 323 -4.11 -20.68 -5.43
C LEU A 323 -2.72 -20.10 -5.14
N ILE A 324 -2.58 -19.42 -4.01
CA ILE A 324 -1.28 -18.90 -3.55
C ILE A 324 -0.35 -20.09 -3.22
N ALA A 325 -0.83 -21.12 -2.52
CA ALA A 325 -0.07 -22.34 -2.22
C ALA A 325 0.42 -23.05 -3.49
N ASP A 326 -0.43 -23.17 -4.52
CA ASP A 326 -0.10 -23.79 -5.80
C ASP A 326 0.98 -23.00 -6.54
N TYR A 327 0.87 -21.67 -6.55
CA TYR A 327 1.92 -20.81 -7.10
C TYR A 327 3.26 -21.03 -6.37
N ILE A 328 3.22 -21.04 -5.04
CA ILE A 328 4.40 -21.25 -4.20
C ILE A 328 5.04 -22.62 -4.50
N CYS A 329 4.24 -23.68 -4.50
CA CYS A 329 4.72 -25.05 -4.76
C CYS A 329 5.22 -25.24 -6.20
N GLY A 330 4.54 -24.63 -7.17
CA GLY A 330 4.89 -24.70 -8.59
C GLY A 330 6.21 -24.01 -8.91
N SER A 331 6.47 -22.83 -8.33
CA SER A 331 7.75 -22.12 -8.50
C SER A 331 8.92 -22.91 -7.92
N ALA A 332 8.76 -23.51 -6.74
CA ALA A 332 9.81 -24.35 -6.14
C ALA A 332 10.18 -25.56 -7.03
N LYS A 333 9.20 -26.17 -7.71
CA LYS A 333 9.42 -27.29 -8.61
C LYS A 333 10.19 -26.88 -9.88
N GLN A 334 9.85 -25.75 -10.49
CA GLN A 334 10.55 -25.23 -11.68
C GLN A 334 12.03 -24.92 -11.39
N VAL A 335 12.34 -24.43 -10.18
CA VAL A 335 13.73 -24.17 -9.76
C VAL A 335 14.49 -25.48 -9.54
N MET A 336 13.88 -26.50 -8.91
CA MET A 336 14.51 -27.81 -8.75
C MET A 336 14.75 -28.53 -10.08
N ASP A 337 13.80 -28.46 -11.02
CA ASP A 337 13.93 -29.06 -12.35
C ASP A 337 15.03 -28.36 -13.20
N ALA A 338 15.21 -27.05 -13.02
CA ALA A 338 16.30 -26.30 -13.65
C ALA A 338 17.68 -26.63 -13.04
N ALA A 339 17.74 -26.91 -11.74
CA ALA A 339 18.97 -27.32 -11.05
C ALA A 339 19.40 -28.74 -11.43
N THR A 340 18.46 -29.69 -11.52
CA THR A 340 18.76 -31.09 -11.89
C THR A 340 19.04 -31.27 -13.38
N GLY A 341 18.37 -30.51 -14.26
CA GLY A 341 18.66 -30.50 -15.70
C GLY A 341 20.03 -29.89 -16.07
N GLY A 342 20.65 -29.15 -15.15
CA GLY A 342 22.03 -28.64 -15.30
C GLY A 342 23.11 -29.67 -14.97
N GLU A 343 22.81 -30.64 -14.10
CA GLU A 343 23.75 -31.70 -13.73
C GLU A 343 23.83 -32.81 -14.79
N GLU A 344 22.70 -33.22 -15.38
CA GLU A 344 22.70 -34.23 -16.47
C GLU A 344 23.50 -33.76 -17.70
N LYS A 345 23.45 -32.46 -18.03
CA LYS A 345 24.25 -31.88 -19.13
C LYS A 345 25.74 -31.81 -18.84
N LYS A 346 26.15 -31.72 -17.56
CA LYS A 346 27.57 -31.80 -17.17
C LYS A 346 28.08 -33.24 -17.21
N GLU A 347 27.25 -34.21 -16.86
CA GLU A 347 27.64 -35.63 -16.91
C GLU A 347 27.78 -36.16 -18.34
N GLU A 348 26.93 -35.72 -19.28
CA GLU A 348 27.11 -36.04 -20.71
C GLU A 348 28.36 -35.39 -21.33
N ALA A 349 28.71 -34.16 -20.92
CA ALA A 349 29.91 -33.49 -21.41
C ALA A 349 31.22 -34.15 -20.89
N THR A 350 31.17 -34.82 -19.74
CA THR A 350 32.37 -35.47 -19.14
C THR A 350 32.60 -36.89 -19.68
N LYS A 351 31.62 -37.48 -20.37
CA LYS A 351 31.77 -38.77 -21.08
C LYS A 351 32.20 -38.64 -22.54
N ALA A 352 32.37 -37.41 -23.04
CA ALA A 352 32.74 -37.11 -24.42
C ALA A 352 34.20 -36.61 -24.61
N THR A 353 35.04 -36.74 -23.58
CA THR A 353 36.51 -36.53 -23.59
C THR A 353 37.20 -37.74 -23.02
#